data_AF-A0A6G4QT35-F1
#
_entry.id   AF-A0A6G4QT35-F1
#
_cell.length_a   1.000
_cell.length_b   1.000
_cell.length_c   1.000
_cell.angle_alpha   90.00
_cell.angle_beta   90.00
_cell.angle_gamma   90.00
#
_symmetry.space_group_name_H-M   'P 1'
#
loop_
_entity.id
_entity.type
_entity.pdbx_description
1 polymer ?
#
loop_
_entity_poly.entity_id
_entity_poly.type
_entity_poly.pdbx_seq_one_letter_code
_entity_poly.pdbx_strand_id
1 'polypeptide(L)'
;MTTTTVQATTAVFTTTDCGDTSGTANGLLPVGSSVAINGSTDLSSCIIGNSEGKVYGIQLVPNAGIYSYQVQVDAQGPSGMFSGSINLAFTDQTGDTYKLAITASRREQHTVSYNSDRPSIVKITWAT
;
A
#
# COMPACT_ATOMS: atom_id res chain seq x y z
N MET A 1 -10.20 32.82 11.48
CA MET A 1 -9.32 31.63 11.57
C MET A 1 -9.51 30.86 10.28
N THR A 2 -8.57 30.93 9.36
CA THR A 2 -8.60 30.18 8.10
C THR A 2 -8.15 28.76 8.37
N THR A 3 -9.09 27.83 8.34
CA THR A 3 -8.82 26.39 8.35
C THR A 3 -8.02 26.06 7.09
N THR A 4 -6.72 25.82 7.25
CA THR A 4 -5.87 25.33 6.17
C THR A 4 -6.18 23.84 6.00
N THR A 5 -6.95 23.48 4.97
CA THR A 5 -7.04 22.10 4.54
C THR A 5 -5.68 21.67 4.01
N VAL A 6 -4.96 20.84 4.77
CA VAL A 6 -3.76 20.15 4.27
C VAL A 6 -4.25 19.24 3.15
N GLN A 7 -4.00 19.65 1.91
CA GLN A 7 -4.31 18.84 0.74
C GLN A 7 -3.43 17.58 0.80
N ALA A 8 -4.04 16.41 0.97
CA ALA A 8 -3.32 15.15 0.97
C ALA A 8 -2.57 14.99 -0.37
N THR A 9 -1.24 14.93 -0.31
CA THR A 9 -0.41 14.75 -1.50
C THR A 9 -0.59 13.34 -2.03
N THR A 10 -0.84 13.23 -3.34
CA THR A 10 -0.98 11.94 -4.02
C THR A 10 0.28 11.66 -4.82
N ALA A 11 0.91 10.54 -4.53
CA ALA A 11 2.09 10.02 -5.22
C ALA A 11 1.67 9.15 -6.39
N VAL A 12 2.21 9.43 -7.58
CA VAL A 12 1.88 8.68 -8.80
C VAL A 12 2.79 7.46 -8.92
N PHE A 13 2.14 6.32 -9.11
CA PHE A 13 2.73 5.04 -9.45
C PHE A 13 2.19 4.58 -10.80
N THR A 14 3.00 3.79 -11.51
CA THR A 14 2.63 3.18 -12.79
C THR A 14 2.89 1.68 -12.79
N THR A 15 2.03 0.94 -13.47
CA THR A 15 2.15 -0.51 -13.67
C THR A 15 1.38 -0.93 -14.91
N THR A 16 1.77 -2.06 -15.51
CA THR A 16 0.99 -2.77 -16.54
C THR A 16 0.10 -3.86 -15.97
N ASP A 17 0.22 -4.15 -14.67
CA ASP A 17 -0.31 -5.37 -14.05
C ASP A 17 -1.62 -5.08 -13.28
N CYS A 18 -2.24 -3.91 -13.50
CA CYS A 18 -3.51 -3.59 -12.84
C CYS A 18 -4.58 -4.61 -13.22
N GLY A 19 -5.19 -5.23 -12.21
CA GLY A 19 -6.19 -6.27 -12.38
C GLY A 19 -5.59 -7.69 -12.35
N ASP A 20 -4.27 -7.83 -12.20
CA ASP A 20 -3.64 -9.12 -11.99
C ASP A 20 -3.49 -9.45 -10.49
N THR A 21 -3.46 -10.74 -10.16
CA THR A 21 -3.22 -11.25 -8.80
C THR A 21 -1.78 -11.13 -8.34
N SER A 22 -0.88 -10.73 -9.23
CA SER A 22 0.51 -10.42 -8.93
C SER A 22 1.01 -9.32 -9.83
N GLY A 23 1.85 -8.43 -9.32
CA GLY A 23 2.38 -7.36 -10.13
C GLY A 23 3.37 -6.44 -9.41
N THR A 24 3.88 -5.48 -10.16
CA THR A 24 4.83 -4.47 -9.69
C THR A 24 4.41 -3.08 -10.14
N ALA A 25 4.31 -2.15 -9.20
CA ALA A 25 4.12 -0.73 -9.47
C ALA A 25 5.35 0.06 -9.01
N ASN A 26 5.81 0.98 -9.87
CA ASN A 26 6.96 1.85 -9.59
C ASN A 26 6.51 3.30 -9.50
N GLY A 27 7.12 4.05 -8.60
CA GLY A 27 6.79 5.44 -8.34
C GLY A 27 7.68 6.05 -7.25
N LEU A 28 7.19 7.10 -6.60
CA LEU A 28 7.83 7.68 -5.42
C LEU A 28 6.75 8.13 -4.47
N LEU A 29 6.59 7.43 -3.34
CA LEU A 29 5.65 7.74 -2.27
C LEU A 29 6.39 8.45 -1.13
N PRO A 30 6.29 9.79 -1.02
CA PRO A 30 6.85 10.52 0.12
C PRO A 30 6.07 10.23 1.40
N VAL A 31 6.71 10.50 2.54
CA VAL A 31 6.04 10.46 3.84
C VAL A 31 4.95 11.54 3.89
N GLY A 32 3.75 11.17 4.34
CA GLY A 32 2.56 12.03 4.38
C GLY A 32 1.68 11.98 3.13
N SER A 33 1.98 11.10 2.18
CA SER A 33 1.25 10.98 0.91
C SER A 33 0.48 9.66 0.78
N SER A 34 -0.49 9.64 -0.13
CA SER A 34 -1.24 8.45 -0.55
C SER A 34 -0.84 8.03 -1.96
N VAL A 35 -1.03 6.76 -2.30
CA VAL A 35 -0.73 6.21 -3.63
C VAL A 35 -1.89 6.44 -4.59
N ALA A 36 -1.57 6.86 -5.81
CA ALA A 36 -2.41 6.63 -6.98
C ALA A 36 -1.67 5.76 -8.00
N ILE A 37 -2.32 4.72 -8.51
CA ILE A 37 -1.76 3.88 -9.58
C ILE A 37 -2.52 4.16 -10.86
N ASN A 38 -1.78 4.45 -11.94
CA ASN A 38 -2.35 4.73 -13.27
C ASN A 38 -3.46 5.82 -13.23
N GLY A 39 -3.31 6.81 -12.34
CA GLY A 39 -4.23 7.93 -12.20
C GLY A 39 -5.41 7.71 -11.24
N SER A 40 -5.54 6.54 -10.61
CA SER A 40 -6.60 6.24 -9.63
C SER A 40 -6.06 6.11 -8.21
N THR A 41 -6.69 6.78 -7.25
CA THR A 41 -6.47 6.56 -5.80
C THR A 41 -7.31 5.44 -5.22
N ASP A 42 -8.38 5.03 -5.91
CA ASP A 42 -9.07 3.78 -5.63
C ASP A 42 -8.29 2.65 -6.32
N LEU A 43 -7.63 1.84 -5.52
CA LEU A 43 -6.75 0.78 -5.99
C LEU A 43 -7.51 -0.55 -6.20
N SER A 44 -8.81 -0.61 -5.91
CA SER A 44 -9.58 -1.86 -5.81
C SER A 44 -9.79 -2.58 -7.13
N SER A 45 -9.56 -1.89 -8.26
CA SER A 45 -9.53 -2.45 -9.60
C SER A 45 -8.12 -2.79 -10.09
N CYS A 46 -7.08 -2.31 -9.41
CA CYS A 46 -5.69 -2.49 -9.82
C CYS A 46 -4.98 -3.58 -9.02
N ILE A 47 -5.01 -3.51 -7.68
CA ILE A 47 -4.40 -4.54 -6.82
C ILE A 47 -5.50 -5.47 -6.34
N ILE A 48 -5.64 -6.59 -7.05
CA ILE A 48 -6.60 -7.63 -6.73
C ILE A 48 -5.90 -8.87 -6.16
N GLY A 49 -6.64 -9.64 -5.39
CA GLY A 49 -6.26 -10.96 -4.92
C GLY A 49 -7.32 -11.99 -5.25
N ASN A 50 -6.99 -13.25 -5.02
CA ASN A 50 -7.95 -14.35 -5.09
C ASN A 50 -9.17 -14.12 -4.16
N SER A 51 -10.29 -14.75 -4.49
CA SER A 51 -11.50 -14.78 -3.66
C SER A 51 -11.90 -13.43 -3.08
N GLU A 52 -12.07 -12.44 -3.96
CA GLU A 52 -12.53 -11.07 -3.63
C GLU A 52 -11.52 -10.19 -2.87
N GLY A 53 -10.28 -10.65 -2.68
CA GLY A 53 -9.24 -9.84 -2.06
C GLY A 53 -8.97 -8.58 -2.88
N LYS A 54 -8.89 -7.41 -2.23
CA LYS A 54 -8.65 -6.11 -2.87
C LYS A 54 -7.92 -5.15 -1.94
N VAL A 55 -7.08 -4.28 -2.52
CA VAL A 55 -6.56 -3.10 -1.82
C VAL A 55 -7.30 -1.87 -2.31
N TYR A 56 -7.84 -1.06 -1.40
CA TYR A 56 -8.58 0.16 -1.72
C TYR A 56 -7.68 1.39 -1.71
N GLY A 57 -6.69 1.43 -0.81
CA GLY A 57 -5.78 2.56 -0.69
C GLY A 57 -4.54 2.23 0.11
N ILE A 58 -3.46 2.97 -0.18
CA ILE A 58 -2.17 2.85 0.49
C ILE A 58 -1.68 4.27 0.82
N GLN A 59 -1.16 4.46 2.03
CA GLN A 59 -0.49 5.71 2.41
C GLN A 59 0.73 5.44 3.28
N LEU A 60 1.68 6.36 3.24
CA LEU A 60 2.85 6.36 4.10
C LEU A 60 2.75 7.51 5.10
N VAL A 61 2.84 7.20 6.39
CA VAL A 61 2.73 8.21 7.47
C VAL A 61 3.93 8.15 8.41
N PRO A 62 4.27 9.28 9.07
CA PRO A 62 5.16 9.23 10.22
C PRO A 62 4.52 8.44 11.35
N ASN A 63 5.35 7.78 12.17
CA ASN A 63 4.92 6.97 13.29
C ASN A 63 5.71 7.33 14.54
N ALA A 64 5.02 7.49 15.68
CA ALA A 64 5.60 7.94 16.95
C ALA A 64 6.05 6.76 17.85
N GLY A 65 6.23 5.56 17.30
CA GLY A 65 6.64 4.36 18.02
C GLY A 65 8.13 4.05 17.90
N ILE A 66 8.49 2.79 18.17
CA ILE A 66 9.86 2.27 17.96
C ILE A 66 10.32 2.32 16.49
N TYR A 67 9.34 2.41 15.59
CA TYR A 67 9.52 2.59 14.15
C TYR A 67 9.05 3.99 13.78
N SER A 68 9.88 4.73 13.05
CA SER A 68 9.64 6.12 12.64
C SER A 68 8.61 6.26 11.52
N TYR A 69 8.31 5.18 10.78
CA TYR A 69 7.41 5.21 9.63
C TYR A 69 6.43 4.04 9.64
N GLN A 70 5.28 4.24 9.01
CA GLN A 70 4.26 3.20 8.85
C GLN A 70 3.57 3.31 7.49
N VAL A 71 3.55 2.21 6.75
CA VAL A 71 2.62 2.05 5.63
C VAL A 71 1.28 1.61 6.19
N GLN A 72 0.22 2.32 5.83
CA GLN A 72 -1.16 1.96 6.14
C GLN A 72 -1.87 1.55 4.86
N VAL A 73 -2.55 0.42 4.91
CA VAL A 73 -3.24 -0.20 3.77
C VAL A 73 -4.69 -0.42 4.15
N ASP A 74 -5.62 0.21 3.43
CA ASP A 74 -7.04 -0.12 3.52
C ASP A 74 -7.31 -1.24 2.52
N ALA A 75 -7.62 -2.43 3.03
CA ALA A 75 -7.73 -3.63 2.21
C ALA A 75 -8.70 -4.65 2.80
N GLN A 76 -9.06 -5.62 1.96
CA GLN A 76 -9.75 -6.84 2.32
C GLN A 76 -8.95 -8.01 1.72
N GLY A 77 -8.63 -9.00 2.56
CA GLY A 77 -7.99 -10.24 2.14
C GLY A 77 -8.97 -11.25 1.54
N PRO A 78 -8.47 -12.34 0.95
CA PRO A 78 -9.29 -13.38 0.33
C PRO A 78 -10.30 -14.01 1.29
N SER A 79 -11.53 -14.25 0.84
CA SER A 79 -12.56 -14.95 1.62
C SER A 79 -12.57 -16.47 1.36
N GLY A 80 -12.91 -17.27 2.38
CA GLY A 80 -13.06 -18.72 2.28
C GLY A 80 -11.95 -19.55 2.94
N MET A 81 -12.17 -20.86 3.05
CA MET A 81 -11.18 -21.79 3.61
C MET A 81 -10.03 -21.98 2.60
N PHE A 82 -8.78 -21.88 3.06
CA PHE A 82 -7.57 -21.94 2.22
C PHE A 82 -7.45 -20.83 1.16
N SER A 83 -8.13 -19.70 1.35
CA SER A 83 -8.14 -18.57 0.40
C SER A 83 -6.82 -17.80 0.31
N GLY A 84 -5.89 -18.02 1.25
CA GLY A 84 -4.57 -17.41 1.25
C GLY A 84 -4.57 -15.97 1.74
N SER A 85 -3.70 -15.15 1.18
CA SER A 85 -3.50 -13.75 1.57
C SER A 85 -2.98 -12.92 0.40
N ILE A 86 -3.33 -11.63 0.34
CA ILE A 86 -2.59 -10.71 -0.53
C ILE A 86 -1.26 -10.38 0.15
N ASN A 87 -0.16 -10.81 -0.42
CA ASN A 87 1.18 -10.50 0.07
C ASN A 87 1.66 -9.23 -0.60
N LEU A 88 1.75 -8.15 0.16
CA LEU A 88 2.30 -6.86 -0.27
C LEU A 88 3.76 -6.76 0.16
N ALA A 89 4.57 -6.11 -0.67
CA ALA A 89 5.90 -5.69 -0.29
C ALA A 89 6.17 -4.26 -0.76
N PHE A 90 6.79 -3.47 0.12
CA PHE A 90 7.11 -2.07 -0.08
C PHE A 90 8.63 -1.91 -0.03
N THR A 91 9.24 -1.50 -1.14
CA THR A 91 10.69 -1.21 -1.20
C THR A 91 10.92 0.28 -1.11
N ASP A 92 11.79 0.71 -0.20
CA ASP A 92 12.17 2.12 -0.04
C ASP A 92 13.35 2.54 -0.94
N GLN A 93 13.82 3.77 -0.76
CA GLN A 93 14.95 4.31 -1.53
C GLN A 93 16.32 3.78 -1.10
N THR A 94 16.45 3.11 0.04
CA THR A 94 17.70 2.39 0.42
C THR A 94 17.74 1.01 -0.22
N GLY A 95 16.58 0.49 -0.65
CA GLY A 95 16.42 -0.82 -1.27
C GLY A 95 15.88 -1.86 -0.30
N ASP A 96 15.60 -1.48 0.95
CA ASP A 96 15.03 -2.36 1.96
C ASP A 96 13.56 -2.62 1.67
N THR A 97 13.09 -3.83 1.96
CA THR A 97 11.74 -4.30 1.60
C THR A 97 10.97 -4.77 2.83
N TYR A 98 9.78 -4.19 3.01
CA TYR A 98 8.88 -4.42 4.14
C TYR A 98 7.63 -5.16 3.67
N LYS A 99 7.32 -6.30 4.28
CA LYS A 99 6.26 -7.21 3.84
C LYS A 99 5.02 -7.11 4.72
N LEU A 100 3.86 -7.19 4.11
CA LEU A 100 2.56 -7.17 4.78
C LEU A 100 1.62 -8.19 4.13
N ALA A 101 1.08 -9.12 4.92
CA ALA A 101 0.09 -10.06 4.44
C ALA A 101 -1.33 -9.60 4.84
N ILE A 102 -2.23 -9.52 3.86
CA ILE A 102 -3.64 -9.18 4.06
C ILE A 102 -4.44 -10.48 4.11
N THR A 103 -4.78 -10.92 5.33
CA THR A 103 -5.52 -12.17 5.59
C THR A 103 -6.97 -11.93 6.03
N ALA A 104 -7.29 -10.73 6.51
CA ALA A 104 -8.62 -10.44 7.03
C ALA A 104 -9.63 -10.35 5.89
N SER A 105 -10.62 -11.25 5.87
CA SER A 105 -11.64 -11.28 4.81
C SER A 105 -12.69 -10.18 4.91
N ARG A 106 -12.53 -9.20 5.81
CA ARG A 106 -13.35 -7.98 5.90
C ARG A 106 -12.46 -6.78 5.57
N ARG A 107 -13.05 -5.71 5.03
CA ARG A 107 -12.32 -4.46 4.80
C ARG A 107 -11.91 -3.85 6.13
N GLU A 108 -10.61 -3.71 6.35
CA GLU A 108 -10.03 -3.04 7.50
C GLU A 108 -8.66 -2.43 7.18
N GLN A 109 -8.13 -1.63 8.10
CA GLN A 109 -6.79 -1.06 7.96
C GLN A 109 -5.74 -2.08 8.44
N HIS A 110 -4.73 -2.30 7.61
CA HIS A 110 -3.55 -3.08 7.89
C HIS A 110 -2.31 -2.18 7.90
N THR A 111 -1.28 -2.55 8.67
CA THR A 111 -0.09 -1.71 8.77
C THR A 111 1.20 -2.53 8.77
N VAL A 112 2.25 -1.94 8.23
CA VAL A 112 3.64 -2.40 8.42
C VAL A 112 4.49 -1.20 8.79
N SER A 113 5.22 -1.31 9.89
CA SER A 113 6.06 -0.25 10.44
C SER A 113 7.54 -0.54 10.23
N TYR A 114 8.33 0.49 9.97
CA TYR A 114 9.75 0.36 9.64
C TYR A 114 10.56 1.61 9.99
N ASN A 115 11.90 1.46 9.96
CA ASN A 115 12.87 2.54 10.05
C ASN A 115 13.68 2.57 8.75
N SER A 116 13.97 3.76 8.23
CA SER A 116 14.77 3.95 7.03
C SER A 116 15.36 5.36 7.00
N ASP A 117 16.60 5.49 6.54
CA ASP A 117 17.24 6.79 6.32
C ASP A 117 16.65 7.53 5.11
N ARG A 118 16.01 6.78 4.19
CA ARG A 118 15.32 7.33 3.01
C ARG A 118 13.94 6.68 2.87
N PRO A 119 12.97 7.09 3.68
CA PRO A 119 11.75 6.33 3.93
C PRO A 119 10.76 6.29 2.78
N SER A 120 10.97 7.06 1.71
CA SER A 120 10.02 7.09 0.59
C SER A 120 9.97 5.71 -0.08
N ILE A 121 8.77 5.19 -0.31
CA ILE A 121 8.58 3.92 -1.04
C ILE A 121 8.73 4.19 -2.53
N VAL A 122 9.55 3.39 -3.22
CA VAL A 122 9.77 3.52 -4.67
C VAL A 122 9.15 2.39 -5.49
N LYS A 123 8.82 1.27 -4.82
CA LYS A 123 8.26 0.09 -5.47
C LYS A 123 7.26 -0.60 -4.55
N ILE A 124 6.14 -0.99 -5.13
CA ILE A 124 5.09 -1.78 -4.48
C ILE A 124 4.92 -3.05 -5.31
N THR A 125 5.00 -4.21 -4.66
CA THR A 125 4.72 -5.50 -5.31
C THR A 125 3.61 -6.23 -4.59
N TRP A 126 2.81 -7.00 -5.32
CA TRP A 126 1.77 -7.85 -4.75
C TRP A 126 1.80 -9.26 -5.36
N ALA A 127 1.32 -10.24 -4.59
CA ALA A 127 1.04 -11.60 -5.04
C ALA A 127 0.05 -12.29 -4.08
N THR A 128 -0.88 -13.09 -4.60
CA THR A 128 -1.74 -14.01 -3.80
C THR A 128 -1.39 -15.47 -4.01
#